data_AF-A0A1M3MBH7-F1
#
_entry.id   AF-A0A1M3MBH7-F1
#
_cell.length_a   1.000
_cell.length_b   1.000
_cell.length_c   1.000
_cell.angle_alpha   90.00
_cell.angle_beta   90.00
_cell.angle_gamma   90.00
#
_symmetry.space_group_name_H-M   'P 1'
#
loop_
_entity.id
_entity.type
_entity.pdbx_description
1 polymer ?
#
loop_
_entity_poly.entity_id
_entity_poly.type
_entity_poly.pdbx_seq_one_letter_code
_entity_poly.pdbx_strand_id
1 'polypeptide(L)'
;MYKILIPVWLLALTLVSSCVPGPAGTTLSEQSAEFNFIVANDLGRNGYYDQKTIAETMGKLGETIDIGFIAAAGDVHHFEGVAGSSDPLWMTNYEAVYAHPELMIDWFPILGNHEYRGNTQACLDYSNISRRWIMPSRYYTLEKEVDDSTSLRLLFIDTSPLIDKYRADSVTYPDARKQDMQAQLQFIDSVLTVADETWTIVIGHHPVYAYTTKNESERLDLQQRLDPILRKHKVDFYINGHIHNFQHVQVENSPVAYLTNSSASLSRPVATDEQAAGTNMNTLFSSDRSGFMLCSVEHHRFTIQFADKDGNSLYQFTKSK
;
A
#
# COMPACT_ATOMS: atom_id res chain seq x y z
N MET A 1 -15.25 62.44 22.58
CA MET A 1 -14.03 61.74 22.14
C MET A 1 -14.46 60.46 21.44
N TYR A 2 -14.23 60.37 20.14
CA TYR A 2 -14.64 59.24 19.31
C TYR A 2 -13.64 58.08 19.46
N LYS A 3 -14.13 56.86 19.74
CA LYS A 3 -13.34 55.62 19.61
C LYS A 3 -13.65 55.01 18.26
N ILE A 4 -12.64 54.97 17.40
CA ILE A 4 -12.67 54.34 16.07
C ILE A 4 -12.51 52.83 16.29
N LEU A 5 -13.48 52.05 15.84
CA LEU A 5 -13.39 50.60 15.71
C LEU A 5 -12.72 50.27 14.37
N ILE A 6 -11.57 49.62 14.41
CA ILE A 6 -10.91 49.05 13.23
C ILE A 6 -11.39 47.60 13.10
N PRO A 7 -11.98 47.19 11.98
CA PRO A 7 -12.30 45.79 11.75
C PRO A 7 -11.01 45.02 11.48
N VAL A 8 -10.71 44.05 12.35
CA VAL A 8 -9.68 43.04 12.09
C VAL A 8 -10.27 42.07 11.08
N TRP A 9 -9.79 42.13 9.84
CA TRP A 9 -10.04 41.09 8.85
C TRP A 9 -9.25 39.85 9.27
N LEU A 10 -9.96 38.79 9.68
CA LEU A 10 -9.38 37.45 9.72
C LEU A 10 -9.05 37.06 8.28
N LEU A 11 -7.77 37.07 7.91
CA LEU A 11 -7.30 36.29 6.78
C LEU A 11 -7.50 34.81 7.15
N ALA A 12 -8.47 34.16 6.51
CA ALA A 12 -8.48 32.72 6.44
C ALA A 12 -7.22 32.30 5.66
N LEU A 13 -6.23 31.71 6.35
CA LEU A 13 -5.16 30.98 5.69
C LEU A 13 -5.81 29.74 5.06
N THR A 14 -6.09 29.82 3.76
CA THR A 14 -6.27 28.62 2.95
C THR A 14 -4.90 27.96 2.86
N LEU A 15 -4.70 26.85 3.56
CA LEU A 15 -3.59 25.93 3.32
C LEU A 15 -3.72 25.41 1.90
N VAL A 16 -3.00 26.04 0.97
CA VAL A 16 -2.86 25.53 -0.40
C VAL A 16 -1.86 24.40 -0.32
N SER A 17 -2.35 23.16 -0.31
CA SER A 17 -1.51 21.96 -0.50
C SER A 17 -0.87 22.07 -1.88
N SER A 18 0.39 22.49 -1.94
CA SER A 18 1.15 22.57 -3.18
C SER A 18 1.64 21.17 -3.58
N CYS A 19 0.97 20.55 -4.55
CA CYS A 19 1.42 19.31 -5.17
C CYS A 19 2.43 19.64 -6.28
N VAL A 20 3.69 19.22 -6.14
CA VAL A 20 4.71 19.39 -7.20
C VAL A 20 5.22 18.00 -7.63
N PRO A 21 4.86 17.52 -8.83
CA PRO A 21 5.51 16.37 -9.44
C PRO A 21 6.96 16.71 -9.80
N GLY A 22 7.92 15.91 -9.33
CA GLY A 22 9.35 16.05 -9.69
C GLY A 22 9.69 15.38 -11.03
N PRO A 23 10.81 15.75 -11.70
CA PRO A 23 11.26 15.11 -12.93
C PRO A 23 11.72 13.66 -12.68
N ALA A 24 11.42 12.76 -13.62
CA ALA A 24 11.91 11.39 -13.62
C ALA A 24 13.43 11.36 -13.93
N GLY A 25 14.19 10.53 -13.21
CA GLY A 25 15.62 10.31 -13.46
C GLY A 25 16.59 10.67 -12.33
N THR A 26 16.12 10.88 -11.11
CA THR A 26 16.98 10.94 -9.93
C THR A 26 17.08 9.56 -9.27
N THR A 27 18.26 9.20 -8.78
CA THR A 27 18.41 8.11 -7.79
C THR A 27 17.47 8.37 -6.62
N LEU A 28 16.94 7.30 -6.00
CA LEU A 28 16.19 7.44 -4.74
C LEU A 28 17.00 8.33 -3.81
N SER A 29 16.45 9.49 -3.47
CA SER A 29 17.17 10.46 -2.68
C SER A 29 17.11 10.08 -1.22
N GLU A 30 18.26 10.13 -0.56
CA GLU A 30 18.36 10.38 0.88
C GLU A 30 17.69 11.73 1.17
N GLN A 31 16.36 11.75 1.27
CA GLN A 31 15.72 12.86 1.95
C GLN A 31 16.09 12.74 3.43
N SER A 32 16.21 13.88 4.12
CA SER A 32 16.35 13.97 5.57
C SER A 32 15.07 13.49 6.28
N ALA A 33 14.62 12.28 5.97
CA ALA A 33 13.45 11.67 6.54
C ALA A 33 13.80 11.07 7.90
N GLU A 34 12.94 11.30 8.87
CA GLU A 34 13.05 10.74 10.21
C GLU A 34 12.61 9.28 10.25
N PHE A 35 11.76 8.88 9.30
CA PHE A 35 11.32 7.51 9.17
C PHE A 35 11.09 7.10 7.72
N ASN A 36 11.61 5.93 7.34
CA ASN A 36 11.39 5.34 6.02
C ASN A 36 10.83 3.92 6.15
N PHE A 37 9.95 3.55 5.22
CA PHE A 37 9.50 2.18 5.03
C PHE A 37 9.24 1.89 3.56
N ILE A 38 9.27 0.61 3.18
CA ILE A 38 9.01 0.18 1.81
C ILE A 38 7.62 -0.46 1.73
N VAL A 39 6.87 -0.15 0.68
CA VAL A 39 5.69 -0.94 0.29
C VAL A 39 6.04 -1.79 -0.93
N ALA A 40 5.82 -3.10 -0.83
CA ALA A 40 6.04 -4.04 -1.92
C ALA A 40 4.93 -5.11 -1.98
N ASN A 41 4.54 -5.57 -3.15
CA ASN A 41 3.46 -6.55 -3.35
C ASN A 41 3.64 -7.34 -4.63
N ASP A 42 2.80 -8.37 -4.80
CA ASP A 42 2.83 -9.26 -5.96
C ASP A 42 4.25 -9.82 -6.16
N LEU A 43 4.84 -10.23 -5.05
CA LEU A 43 6.26 -10.54 -4.88
C LEU A 43 6.57 -11.94 -5.40
N GLY A 44 5.85 -12.96 -4.92
CA GLY A 44 6.26 -14.35 -5.04
C GLY A 44 6.22 -14.90 -6.44
N ARG A 45 7.37 -15.24 -7.02
CA ARG A 45 7.48 -15.95 -8.30
C ARG A 45 8.59 -16.99 -8.28
N ASN A 46 8.90 -17.61 -7.15
CA ASN A 46 10.04 -18.54 -6.99
C ASN A 46 11.39 -17.92 -7.43
N GLY A 47 11.54 -16.61 -7.28
CA GLY A 47 12.72 -15.86 -7.70
C GLY A 47 12.81 -15.54 -9.19
N TYR A 48 11.77 -15.81 -9.99
CA TYR A 48 11.71 -15.48 -11.42
C TYR A 48 11.33 -14.01 -11.68
N TYR A 49 11.45 -13.61 -12.95
CA TYR A 49 11.22 -12.24 -13.42
C TYR A 49 12.14 -11.27 -12.68
N ASP A 50 11.64 -10.13 -12.21
CA ASP A 50 12.44 -9.15 -11.48
C ASP A 50 12.46 -9.39 -9.97
N GLN A 51 11.90 -10.51 -9.47
CA GLN A 51 11.74 -10.70 -8.01
C GLN A 51 13.08 -10.64 -7.25
N LYS A 52 14.08 -11.39 -7.71
CA LYS A 52 15.43 -11.37 -7.08
C LYS A 52 16.13 -10.02 -7.29
N THR A 53 15.98 -9.43 -8.46
CA THR A 53 16.55 -8.11 -8.77
C THR A 53 16.02 -7.06 -7.81
N ILE A 54 14.69 -7.02 -7.63
CA ILE A 54 14.02 -6.08 -6.73
C ILE A 54 14.38 -6.35 -5.28
N ALA A 55 14.44 -7.61 -4.84
CA ALA A 55 14.89 -7.97 -3.51
C ALA A 55 16.31 -7.44 -3.22
N GLU A 56 17.23 -7.60 -4.17
CA GLU A 56 18.59 -7.06 -4.08
C GLU A 56 18.61 -5.52 -4.07
N THR A 57 17.79 -4.88 -4.91
CA THR A 57 17.66 -3.41 -4.96
C THR A 57 17.10 -2.84 -3.66
N MET A 58 16.09 -3.47 -3.06
CA MET A 58 15.58 -3.10 -1.73
C MET A 58 16.66 -3.25 -0.65
N GLY A 59 17.44 -4.33 -0.72
CA GLY A 59 18.55 -4.57 0.21
C GLY A 59 19.64 -3.50 0.12
N LYS A 60 20.09 -3.17 -1.10
CA LYS A 60 21.07 -2.10 -1.35
C LYS A 60 20.58 -0.72 -0.95
N LEU A 61 19.28 -0.47 -1.13
CA LEU A 61 18.67 0.76 -0.64
C LEU A 61 18.82 0.86 0.88
N GLY A 62 18.57 -0.24 1.59
CA GLY A 62 18.75 -0.33 3.05
C GLY A 62 20.18 -0.04 3.53
N GLU A 63 21.21 -0.25 2.71
CA GLU A 63 22.60 0.11 3.06
C GLU A 63 22.83 1.63 3.09
N THR A 64 21.96 2.39 2.43
CA THR A 64 22.06 3.85 2.27
C THR A 64 20.98 4.62 3.03
N ILE A 65 19.80 4.02 3.19
CA ILE A 65 18.64 4.62 3.85
C ILE A 65 18.17 3.66 4.92
N ASP A 66 18.04 4.13 6.16
CA ASP A 66 17.49 3.32 7.25
C ASP A 66 16.00 3.03 7.00
N ILE A 67 15.69 1.77 6.67
CA ILE A 67 14.34 1.29 6.40
C ILE A 67 13.82 0.60 7.67
N GLY A 68 12.77 1.17 8.27
CA GLY A 68 12.22 0.66 9.53
C GLY A 68 11.43 -0.65 9.40
N PHE A 69 10.70 -0.83 8.30
CA PHE A 69 9.98 -2.07 7.99
C PHE A 69 9.60 -2.18 6.51
N ILE A 70 9.14 -3.38 6.12
CA ILE A 70 8.50 -3.64 4.83
C ILE A 70 7.00 -3.88 5.00
N ALA A 71 6.16 -3.07 4.37
CA ALA A 71 4.73 -3.33 4.22
C ALA A 71 4.50 -4.22 2.99
N ALA A 72 4.20 -5.50 3.20
CA ALA A 72 4.00 -6.47 2.13
C ALA A 72 2.51 -6.54 1.74
N ALA A 73 2.11 -5.78 0.72
CA ALA A 73 0.71 -5.58 0.34
C ALA A 73 0.08 -6.75 -0.47
N GLY A 74 0.37 -7.98 -0.08
CA GLY A 74 -0.25 -9.21 -0.59
C GLY A 74 0.41 -9.84 -1.81
N ASP A 75 -0.05 -11.04 -2.14
CA ASP A 75 0.44 -11.91 -3.23
C ASP A 75 1.96 -12.18 -3.11
N VAL A 76 2.38 -12.49 -1.87
CA VAL A 76 3.74 -12.94 -1.54
C VAL A 76 4.00 -14.36 -2.06
N HIS A 77 2.96 -15.17 -2.25
CA HIS A 77 3.05 -16.57 -2.68
C HIS A 77 2.13 -16.82 -3.89
N HIS A 78 2.62 -16.55 -5.09
CA HIS A 78 1.88 -16.95 -6.27
C HIS A 78 2.11 -18.43 -6.65
N PHE A 79 1.17 -19.06 -7.38
CA PHE A 79 -0.18 -18.56 -7.72
C PHE A 79 -1.25 -19.15 -6.79
N GLU A 80 -0.94 -20.21 -6.06
CA GLU A 80 -1.93 -20.98 -5.31
C GLU A 80 -1.76 -20.81 -3.80
N GLY A 81 -1.07 -19.75 -3.38
CA GLY A 81 -0.72 -19.54 -1.98
C GLY A 81 0.24 -20.62 -1.48
N VAL A 82 0.21 -20.86 -0.17
CA VAL A 82 0.95 -21.93 0.49
C VAL A 82 0.00 -23.02 0.96
N ALA A 83 0.42 -24.29 0.94
CA ALA A 83 -0.36 -25.40 1.50
C ALA A 83 -0.34 -25.41 3.04
N GLY A 84 0.71 -24.87 3.65
CA GLY A 84 0.93 -24.87 5.09
C GLY A 84 2.11 -24.01 5.50
N SER A 85 2.35 -23.88 6.81
CA SER A 85 3.46 -23.08 7.36
C SER A 85 4.84 -23.72 7.12
N SER A 86 4.88 -24.98 6.70
CA SER A 86 6.10 -25.70 6.29
C SER A 86 6.20 -25.89 4.77
N ASP A 87 5.39 -25.21 3.97
CA ASP A 87 5.45 -25.30 2.51
C ASP A 87 6.80 -24.77 2.01
N PRO A 88 7.52 -25.50 1.13
CA PRO A 88 8.76 -25.01 0.52
C PRO A 88 8.66 -23.64 -0.16
N LEU A 89 7.45 -23.22 -0.57
CA LEU A 89 7.21 -21.91 -1.16
C LEU A 89 7.60 -20.74 -0.24
N TRP A 90 7.60 -20.92 1.08
CA TRP A 90 8.15 -19.92 2.02
C TRP A 90 9.62 -19.64 1.74
N MET A 91 10.41 -20.67 1.46
CA MET A 91 11.83 -20.50 1.13
C MET A 91 12.00 -19.89 -0.27
N THR A 92 11.27 -20.39 -1.27
CA THR A 92 11.52 -20.01 -2.66
C THR A 92 10.87 -18.69 -3.07
N ASN A 93 9.85 -18.21 -2.35
CA ASN A 93 9.20 -16.92 -2.62
C ASN A 93 9.58 -15.84 -1.61
N TYR A 94 10.01 -16.19 -0.39
CA TYR A 94 10.24 -15.23 0.67
C TYR A 94 11.64 -15.32 1.28
N GLU A 95 11.97 -16.37 2.03
CA GLU A 95 13.19 -16.40 2.86
C GLU A 95 14.48 -16.38 2.05
N ALA A 96 14.60 -17.22 1.01
CA ALA A 96 15.80 -17.28 0.19
C ALA A 96 15.85 -16.16 -0.88
N VAL A 97 14.75 -15.42 -1.07
CA VAL A 97 14.68 -14.31 -2.03
C VAL A 97 15.06 -13.00 -1.36
N TYR A 98 14.46 -12.68 -0.21
CA TYR A 98 14.71 -11.45 0.54
C TYR A 98 15.76 -11.70 1.63
N ALA A 99 16.90 -12.25 1.23
CA ALA A 99 17.97 -12.72 2.12
C ALA A 99 19.06 -11.67 2.39
N HIS A 100 18.95 -10.46 1.82
CA HIS A 100 19.90 -9.38 2.06
C HIS A 100 19.92 -8.99 3.55
N PRO A 101 21.09 -8.69 4.16
CA PRO A 101 21.19 -8.34 5.58
C PRO A 101 20.25 -7.21 6.01
N GLU A 102 20.17 -6.14 5.20
CA GLU A 102 19.29 -4.99 5.46
C GLU A 102 17.78 -5.29 5.32
N LEU A 103 17.41 -6.49 4.85
CA LEU A 103 16.02 -6.95 4.81
C LEU A 103 15.65 -7.88 5.97
N MET A 104 16.57 -8.07 6.93
CA MET A 104 16.33 -8.78 8.20
C MET A 104 15.63 -7.88 9.25
N ILE A 105 14.71 -7.04 8.76
CA ILE A 105 13.84 -6.13 9.50
C ILE A 105 12.42 -6.67 9.52
N ASP A 106 11.49 -6.03 10.23
CA ASP A 106 10.10 -6.47 10.30
C ASP A 106 9.40 -6.33 8.93
N TRP A 107 8.62 -7.35 8.58
CA TRP A 107 7.70 -7.37 7.46
C TRP A 107 6.28 -7.46 8.00
N PHE A 108 5.41 -6.56 7.55
CA PHE A 108 3.99 -6.51 7.87
C PHE A 108 3.18 -6.90 6.63
N PRO A 109 2.80 -8.18 6.49
CA PRO A 109 2.12 -8.68 5.31
C PRO A 109 0.60 -8.70 5.48
N ILE A 110 -0.08 -8.50 4.36
CA ILE A 110 -1.51 -8.82 4.21
C ILE A 110 -1.70 -9.94 3.19
N LEU A 111 -2.90 -10.49 3.14
CA LEU A 111 -3.28 -11.51 2.16
C LEU A 111 -3.70 -10.84 0.84
N GLY A 112 -3.19 -11.35 -0.26
CA GLY A 112 -3.75 -11.12 -1.59
C GLY A 112 -4.62 -12.27 -2.07
N ASN A 113 -5.14 -12.16 -3.29
CA ASN A 113 -6.03 -13.20 -3.81
C ASN A 113 -5.33 -14.54 -4.04
N HIS A 114 -4.01 -14.54 -4.27
CA HIS A 114 -3.26 -15.78 -4.48
C HIS A 114 -3.07 -16.53 -3.16
N GLU A 115 -2.85 -15.87 -2.03
CA GLU A 115 -2.89 -16.53 -0.72
C GLU A 115 -4.25 -17.19 -0.44
N TYR A 116 -5.34 -16.58 -0.89
CA TYR A 116 -6.70 -17.12 -0.73
C TYR A 116 -6.97 -18.40 -1.53
N ARG A 117 -6.11 -18.77 -2.47
CA ARG A 117 -6.17 -20.07 -3.16
C ARG A 117 -5.57 -21.22 -2.37
N GLY A 118 -4.71 -20.89 -1.41
CA GLY A 118 -4.06 -21.83 -0.53
C GLY A 118 -4.66 -21.83 0.87
N ASN A 119 -3.79 -21.93 1.87
CA ASN A 119 -4.14 -21.91 3.27
C ASN A 119 -3.81 -20.53 3.87
N THR A 120 -4.80 -19.66 4.00
CA THR A 120 -4.58 -18.32 4.57
C THR A 120 -4.15 -18.36 6.03
N GLN A 121 -4.57 -19.38 6.78
CA GLN A 121 -4.17 -19.54 8.18
C GLN A 121 -2.68 -19.83 8.32
N ALA A 122 -2.08 -20.55 7.35
CA ALA A 122 -0.65 -20.78 7.34
C ALA A 122 0.17 -19.48 7.26
N CYS A 123 -0.34 -18.44 6.60
CA CYS A 123 0.32 -17.14 6.57
C CYS A 123 0.34 -16.47 7.94
N LEU A 124 -0.71 -16.61 8.75
CA LEU A 124 -0.71 -16.10 10.12
C LEU A 124 0.21 -16.94 11.01
N ASP A 125 0.10 -18.27 10.89
CA ASP A 125 0.86 -19.20 11.72
C ASP A 125 2.37 -19.09 11.47
N TYR A 126 2.78 -18.64 10.28
CA TYR A 126 4.19 -18.43 9.94
C TYR A 126 4.87 -17.33 10.77
N SER A 127 4.10 -16.45 11.42
CA SER A 127 4.65 -15.52 12.43
C SER A 127 5.25 -16.22 13.64
N ASN A 128 4.92 -17.49 13.88
CA ASN A 128 5.56 -18.31 14.92
C ASN A 128 6.83 -19.03 14.42
N ILE A 129 7.17 -18.90 13.14
CA ILE A 129 8.34 -19.54 12.50
C ILE A 129 9.38 -18.50 12.13
N SER A 130 8.98 -17.45 11.42
CA SER A 130 9.88 -16.40 10.96
C SER A 130 9.77 -15.15 11.82
N ARG A 131 10.88 -14.77 12.46
CA ARG A 131 10.95 -13.59 13.35
C ARG A 131 10.53 -12.30 12.66
N ARG A 132 10.84 -12.17 11.37
CA ARG A 132 10.57 -10.97 10.58
C ARG A 132 9.18 -10.96 9.95
N TRP A 133 8.41 -12.04 10.04
CA TRP A 133 7.07 -12.10 9.47
C TRP A 133 6.03 -11.75 10.53
N ILE A 134 5.52 -10.51 10.52
CA ILE A 134 4.64 -9.98 11.58
C ILE A 134 3.21 -9.85 11.07
N MET A 135 2.42 -10.91 11.22
CA MET A 135 1.03 -11.00 10.78
C MET A 135 0.09 -11.45 11.92
N PRO A 136 -0.18 -10.58 12.91
CA PRO A 136 -0.92 -10.96 14.12
C PRO A 136 -2.39 -11.35 13.84
N SER A 137 -2.95 -10.85 12.74
CA SER A 137 -4.31 -11.14 12.27
C SER A 137 -4.41 -10.86 10.76
N ARG A 138 -5.56 -11.16 10.15
CA ARG A 138 -5.80 -10.89 8.72
C ARG A 138 -5.84 -9.39 8.39
N TYR A 139 -6.29 -8.60 9.36
CA TYR A 139 -6.31 -7.15 9.34
C TYR A 139 -5.91 -6.65 10.72
N TYR A 140 -5.07 -5.62 10.77
CA TYR A 140 -4.48 -5.09 12.00
C TYR A 140 -4.00 -3.66 11.77
N THR A 141 -3.63 -2.97 12.86
CA THR A 141 -3.06 -1.63 12.79
C THR A 141 -1.68 -1.60 13.44
N LEU A 142 -0.84 -0.70 12.95
CA LEU A 142 0.45 -0.35 13.51
C LEU A 142 0.45 1.17 13.73
N GLU A 143 0.76 1.56 14.96
CA GLU A 143 0.99 2.95 15.35
C GLU A 143 2.50 3.15 15.49
N LYS A 144 3.01 4.26 14.97
CA LYS A 144 4.45 4.56 14.98
C LYS A 144 4.69 6.04 15.23
N GLU A 145 5.33 6.35 16.35
CA GLU A 145 5.94 7.65 16.58
C GLU A 145 7.17 7.81 15.66
N VAL A 146 7.21 8.92 14.92
CA VAL A 146 8.30 9.31 14.02
C VAL A 146 9.22 10.31 14.73
N ASP A 147 8.62 11.33 15.35
CA ASP A 147 9.28 12.35 16.18
C ASP A 147 8.32 12.85 17.29
N ASP A 148 8.74 13.82 18.10
CA ASP A 148 7.94 14.37 19.22
C ASP A 148 6.57 14.98 18.82
N SER A 149 6.35 15.23 17.53
CA SER A 149 5.18 15.90 16.95
C SER A 149 4.55 15.17 15.77
N THR A 150 5.12 14.03 15.37
CA THR A 150 4.70 13.28 14.19
C THR A 150 4.50 11.81 14.51
N SER A 151 3.30 11.32 14.22
CA SER A 151 2.96 9.90 14.34
C SER A 151 2.24 9.39 13.10
N LEU A 152 2.29 8.07 12.92
CA LEU A 152 1.71 7.34 11.80
C LEU A 152 0.75 6.27 12.31
N ARG A 153 -0.43 6.21 11.70
CA ARG A 153 -1.30 5.05 11.75
C ARG A 153 -1.27 4.33 10.41
N LEU A 154 -0.80 3.09 10.43
CA LEU A 154 -0.93 2.17 9.31
C LEU A 154 -2.03 1.16 9.63
N LEU A 155 -2.99 1.01 8.73
CA LEU A 155 -4.07 0.05 8.83
C LEU A 155 -3.97 -0.95 7.68
N PHE A 156 -3.59 -2.18 8.02
CA PHE A 156 -3.45 -3.30 7.12
C PHE A 156 -4.79 -4.05 7.02
N ILE A 157 -5.35 -4.15 5.81
CA ILE A 157 -6.69 -4.72 5.59
C ILE A 157 -6.68 -5.91 4.63
N ASP A 158 -7.60 -6.84 4.85
CA ASP A 158 -7.81 -8.03 4.04
C ASP A 158 -8.96 -7.81 3.05
N THR A 159 -8.61 -7.53 1.81
CA THR A 159 -9.56 -7.07 0.79
C THR A 159 -10.30 -8.20 0.07
N SER A 160 -9.72 -9.42 -0.01
CA SER A 160 -10.37 -10.54 -0.72
C SER A 160 -11.75 -10.89 -0.14
N PRO A 161 -11.95 -10.98 1.20
CA PRO A 161 -13.27 -11.19 1.79
C PRO A 161 -14.26 -10.04 1.66
N LEU A 162 -13.81 -8.84 1.26
CA LEU A 162 -14.68 -7.68 1.03
C LEU A 162 -15.30 -7.69 -0.38
N ILE A 163 -14.86 -8.59 -1.26
CA ILE A 163 -15.25 -8.66 -2.68
C ILE A 163 -16.04 -9.94 -2.95
N ASP A 164 -17.21 -9.82 -3.55
CA ASP A 164 -18.17 -10.93 -3.70
C ASP A 164 -17.68 -12.02 -4.63
N LYS A 165 -16.94 -11.65 -5.69
CA LYS A 165 -16.35 -12.61 -6.64
C LYS A 165 -15.53 -13.69 -5.92
N TYR A 166 -14.69 -13.31 -4.96
CA TYR A 166 -13.87 -14.27 -4.20
C TYR A 166 -14.69 -15.06 -3.19
N ARG A 167 -15.71 -14.46 -2.59
CA ARG A 167 -16.63 -15.17 -1.67
C ARG A 167 -17.49 -16.20 -2.42
N ALA A 168 -17.92 -15.89 -3.63
CA ALA A 168 -18.79 -16.75 -4.43
C ALA A 168 -18.04 -17.98 -4.98
N ASP A 169 -16.79 -17.81 -5.40
CA ASP A 169 -15.95 -18.91 -5.86
C ASP A 169 -15.20 -19.58 -4.70
N SER A 170 -15.93 -20.37 -3.91
CA SER A 170 -15.35 -21.09 -2.78
C SER A 170 -14.55 -22.34 -3.16
N VAL A 171 -14.46 -22.66 -4.45
CA VAL A 171 -13.60 -23.76 -4.93
C VAL A 171 -12.19 -23.22 -5.09
N THR A 172 -12.04 -22.08 -5.77
CA THR A 172 -10.74 -21.44 -5.95
C THR A 172 -10.30 -20.65 -4.73
N TYR A 173 -11.23 -20.07 -3.96
CA TYR A 173 -10.93 -19.20 -2.82
C TYR A 173 -11.64 -19.68 -1.54
N PRO A 174 -11.27 -20.87 -1.00
CA PRO A 174 -12.03 -21.55 0.04
C PRO A 174 -12.20 -20.74 1.33
N ASP A 175 -11.25 -19.86 1.66
CA ASP A 175 -11.25 -19.11 2.92
C ASP A 175 -11.99 -17.77 2.83
N ALA A 176 -12.22 -17.22 1.64
CA ALA A 176 -12.75 -15.86 1.46
C ALA A 176 -14.16 -15.71 2.06
N ARG A 177 -15.05 -16.65 1.76
CA ARG A 177 -16.43 -16.65 2.29
C ARG A 177 -16.53 -16.96 3.78
N LYS A 178 -15.49 -17.53 4.39
CA LYS A 178 -15.47 -17.89 5.82
C LYS A 178 -15.22 -16.68 6.71
N GLN A 179 -14.66 -15.60 6.16
CA GLN A 179 -14.39 -14.39 6.93
C GLN A 179 -15.65 -13.53 7.06
N ASP A 180 -15.77 -12.89 8.22
CA ASP A 180 -16.81 -11.91 8.50
C ASP A 180 -16.42 -10.55 7.92
N MET A 181 -17.06 -10.22 6.80
CA MET A 181 -16.89 -8.96 6.10
C MET A 181 -17.33 -7.76 6.96
N GLN A 182 -18.44 -7.89 7.70
CA GLN A 182 -18.97 -6.76 8.48
C GLN A 182 -18.12 -6.48 9.70
N ALA A 183 -17.61 -7.52 10.36
CA ALA A 183 -16.66 -7.35 11.47
C ALA A 183 -15.41 -6.58 11.02
N GLN A 184 -14.86 -6.88 9.84
CA GLN A 184 -13.71 -6.16 9.31
C GLN A 184 -14.06 -4.70 8.97
N LEU A 185 -15.18 -4.42 8.29
CA LEU A 185 -15.59 -3.04 7.98
C LEU A 185 -15.82 -2.21 9.25
N GLN A 186 -16.43 -2.81 10.28
CA GLN A 186 -16.60 -2.18 11.59
C GLN A 186 -15.26 -1.93 12.29
N PHE A 187 -14.33 -2.89 12.23
CA PHE A 187 -12.98 -2.71 12.74
C PHE A 187 -12.29 -1.53 12.07
N ILE A 188 -12.31 -1.46 10.72
CA ILE A 188 -11.72 -0.35 9.94
C ILE A 188 -12.34 0.98 10.38
N ASP A 189 -13.67 1.09 10.42
CA ASP A 189 -14.35 2.33 10.85
C ASP A 189 -13.98 2.70 12.30
N SER A 190 -13.85 1.73 13.20
CA SER A 190 -13.52 1.98 14.61
C SER A 190 -12.08 2.48 14.81
N VAL A 191 -11.11 1.86 14.13
CA VAL A 191 -9.70 2.27 14.19
C VAL A 191 -9.52 3.67 13.61
N LEU A 192 -10.19 3.96 12.50
CA LEU A 192 -10.11 5.28 11.88
C LEU A 192 -10.88 6.36 12.66
N THR A 193 -11.94 6.00 13.39
CA THR A 193 -12.69 6.95 14.23
C THR A 193 -11.85 7.50 15.38
N VAL A 194 -10.98 6.66 15.95
CA VAL A 194 -10.12 7.03 17.09
C VAL A 194 -8.70 7.39 16.67
N ALA A 195 -8.42 7.49 15.36
CA ALA A 195 -7.12 7.89 14.85
C ALA A 195 -6.89 9.38 15.10
N ASP A 196 -5.80 9.69 15.78
CA ASP A 196 -5.33 11.05 16.08
C ASP A 196 -3.91 11.30 15.56
N GLU A 197 -3.33 10.35 14.85
CA GLU A 197 -1.99 10.44 14.29
C GLU A 197 -1.87 11.46 13.16
N THR A 198 -0.68 12.03 13.02
CA THR A 198 -0.35 13.01 11.98
C THR A 198 -0.64 12.47 10.58
N TRP A 199 -0.38 11.19 10.30
CA TRP A 199 -0.72 10.55 9.03
C TRP A 199 -1.48 9.24 9.22
N THR A 200 -2.52 9.04 8.42
CA THR A 200 -3.29 7.78 8.39
C THR A 200 -3.20 7.14 7.01
N ILE A 201 -2.63 5.94 6.95
CA ILE A 201 -2.44 5.14 5.73
C ILE A 201 -3.24 3.84 5.85
N VAL A 202 -4.01 3.51 4.83
CA VAL A 202 -4.68 2.21 4.71
C VAL A 202 -4.01 1.42 3.60
N ILE A 203 -3.58 0.19 3.90
CA ILE A 203 -2.90 -0.71 2.98
C ILE A 203 -3.76 -1.95 2.77
N GLY A 204 -4.18 -2.19 1.53
CA GLY A 204 -5.00 -3.34 1.14
C GLY A 204 -4.52 -3.91 -0.19
N HIS A 205 -4.71 -5.20 -0.45
CA HIS A 205 -4.17 -5.80 -1.68
C HIS A 205 -4.86 -5.28 -2.97
N HIS A 206 -6.19 -5.20 -3.00
CA HIS A 206 -6.96 -4.81 -4.19
C HIS A 206 -7.16 -3.28 -4.30
N PRO A 207 -7.24 -2.71 -5.51
CA PRO A 207 -7.54 -1.28 -5.69
C PRO A 207 -9.02 -0.97 -5.39
N VAL A 208 -9.26 0.15 -4.70
CA VAL A 208 -10.58 0.81 -4.74
C VAL A 208 -10.77 1.49 -6.11
N TYR A 209 -9.71 2.18 -6.57
CA TYR A 209 -9.67 2.90 -7.84
C TYR A 209 -8.35 2.59 -8.55
N ALA A 210 -8.44 2.20 -9.83
CA ALA A 210 -7.29 1.96 -10.70
C ALA A 210 -7.76 1.85 -12.15
N TYR A 211 -6.91 2.25 -13.10
CA TYR A 211 -7.11 2.01 -14.52
C TYR A 211 -6.56 0.64 -14.90
N THR A 212 -7.44 -0.28 -15.31
CA THR A 212 -7.02 -1.65 -15.58
C THR A 212 -8.03 -2.39 -16.45
N THR A 213 -7.54 -3.39 -17.18
CA THR A 213 -8.35 -4.34 -17.94
C THR A 213 -8.98 -5.44 -17.08
N LYS A 214 -8.63 -5.51 -15.78
CA LYS A 214 -9.28 -6.43 -14.84
C LYS A 214 -10.75 -6.06 -14.66
N ASN A 215 -11.57 -7.09 -14.44
CA ASN A 215 -13.00 -6.98 -14.20
C ASN A 215 -13.29 -5.89 -13.14
N GLU A 216 -14.26 -5.03 -13.42
CA GLU A 216 -14.61 -3.90 -12.56
C GLU A 216 -15.27 -4.32 -11.23
N SER A 217 -15.84 -5.53 -11.13
CA SER A 217 -16.58 -5.97 -9.94
C SER A 217 -15.77 -5.89 -8.65
N GLU A 218 -14.48 -6.19 -8.71
CA GLU A 218 -13.55 -6.06 -7.58
C GLU A 218 -13.49 -4.61 -7.08
N ARG A 219 -13.42 -3.64 -8.01
CA ARG A 219 -13.40 -2.21 -7.68
C ARG A 219 -14.76 -1.73 -7.19
N LEU A 220 -15.85 -2.15 -7.84
CA LEU A 220 -17.21 -1.74 -7.48
C LEU A 220 -17.58 -2.16 -6.04
N ASP A 221 -17.22 -3.38 -5.62
CA ASP A 221 -17.46 -3.83 -4.24
C ASP A 221 -16.68 -2.97 -3.23
N LEU A 222 -15.41 -2.67 -3.49
CA LEU A 222 -14.60 -1.84 -2.59
C LEU A 222 -15.04 -0.37 -2.60
N GLN A 223 -15.47 0.17 -3.73
CA GLN A 223 -16.06 1.51 -3.84
C GLN A 223 -17.38 1.60 -3.07
N GLN A 224 -18.17 0.53 -3.03
CA GLN A 224 -19.42 0.52 -2.27
C GLN A 224 -19.20 0.36 -0.76
N ARG A 225 -18.21 -0.45 -0.36
CA ARG A 225 -18.06 -0.92 1.03
C ARG A 225 -16.96 -0.20 1.80
N LEU A 226 -15.81 0.01 1.18
CA LEU A 226 -14.61 0.52 1.82
C LEU A 226 -14.44 2.02 1.61
N ASP A 227 -14.60 2.51 0.37
CA ASP A 227 -14.41 3.93 0.04
C ASP A 227 -15.21 4.91 0.93
N PRO A 228 -16.49 4.65 1.30
CA PRO A 228 -17.24 5.55 2.16
C PRO A 228 -16.58 5.72 3.55
N ILE A 229 -15.95 4.66 4.06
CA ILE A 229 -15.24 4.69 5.35
C ILE A 229 -13.94 5.48 5.21
N LEU A 230 -13.15 5.22 4.16
CA LEU A 230 -11.89 5.94 3.89
C LEU A 230 -12.12 7.46 3.78
N ARG A 231 -13.17 7.86 3.04
CA ARG A 231 -13.52 9.26 2.83
C ARG A 231 -14.11 9.93 4.07
N LYS A 232 -14.98 9.23 4.81
CA LYS A 232 -15.54 9.71 6.09
C LYS A 232 -14.43 10.16 7.04
N HIS A 233 -13.36 9.38 7.12
CA HIS A 233 -12.23 9.63 8.01
C HIS A 233 -11.07 10.40 7.38
N LYS A 234 -11.20 10.82 6.11
CA LYS A 234 -10.18 11.61 5.39
C LYS A 234 -8.79 10.96 5.43
N VAL A 235 -8.74 9.63 5.27
CA VAL A 235 -7.48 8.86 5.16
C VAL A 235 -6.54 9.54 4.17
N ASP A 236 -5.25 9.64 4.51
CA ASP A 236 -4.31 10.35 3.67
C ASP A 236 -3.98 9.59 2.39
N PHE A 237 -3.72 8.29 2.54
CA PHE A 237 -3.31 7.41 1.47
C PHE A 237 -4.01 6.06 1.57
N TYR A 238 -4.56 5.60 0.45
CA TYR A 238 -4.90 4.19 0.25
C TYR A 238 -3.87 3.59 -0.70
N ILE A 239 -3.10 2.61 -0.23
CA ILE A 239 -2.03 1.97 -1.01
C ILE A 239 -2.41 0.51 -1.28
N ASN A 240 -2.30 0.10 -2.55
CA ASN A 240 -2.63 -1.24 -2.99
C ASN A 240 -1.64 -1.88 -3.97
N GLY A 241 -1.79 -3.19 -4.17
CA GLY A 241 -1.12 -3.98 -5.21
C GLY A 241 -2.10 -4.47 -6.28
N HIS A 242 -2.03 -5.76 -6.64
CA HIS A 242 -2.94 -6.52 -7.54
C HIS A 242 -2.94 -6.08 -9.01
N ILE A 243 -2.82 -4.78 -9.28
CA ILE A 243 -2.62 -4.24 -10.62
C ILE A 243 -1.12 -4.08 -10.78
N HIS A 244 -0.52 -4.91 -11.62
CA HIS A 244 0.94 -5.03 -11.72
C HIS A 244 1.56 -3.89 -12.54
N ASN A 245 1.19 -2.65 -12.27
CA ASN A 245 1.79 -1.44 -12.79
C ASN A 245 1.62 -0.34 -11.74
N PHE A 246 2.51 0.64 -11.77
CA PHE A 246 2.42 1.77 -10.87
C PHE A 246 1.26 2.68 -11.28
N GLN A 247 0.50 3.19 -10.32
CA GLN A 247 -0.48 4.26 -10.55
C GLN A 247 -0.57 5.22 -9.37
N HIS A 248 -0.77 6.49 -9.68
CA HIS A 248 -1.30 7.48 -8.75
C HIS A 248 -2.57 8.07 -9.36
N VAL A 249 -3.70 7.81 -8.71
CA VAL A 249 -5.02 8.24 -9.17
C VAL A 249 -5.61 9.22 -8.17
N GLN A 250 -6.06 10.36 -8.68
CA GLN A 250 -6.89 11.32 -7.94
C GLN A 250 -8.36 11.08 -8.30
N VAL A 251 -9.23 11.00 -7.30
CA VAL A 251 -10.67 10.90 -7.50
C VAL A 251 -11.32 12.23 -7.16
N GLU A 252 -12.28 12.67 -7.97
CA GLU A 252 -12.96 13.95 -7.79
C GLU A 252 -13.59 14.04 -6.40
N ASN A 253 -13.37 15.16 -5.70
CA ASN A 253 -13.86 15.43 -4.34
C ASN A 253 -13.42 14.42 -3.26
N SER A 254 -12.44 13.54 -3.53
CA SER A 254 -11.88 12.66 -2.52
C SER A 254 -10.68 13.30 -1.80
N PRO A 255 -10.65 13.30 -0.45
CA PRO A 255 -9.46 13.72 0.29
C PRO A 255 -8.33 12.67 0.30
N VAL A 256 -8.63 11.46 -0.18
CA VAL A 256 -7.73 10.30 -0.17
C VAL A 256 -6.93 10.24 -1.47
N ALA A 257 -5.61 10.06 -1.36
CA ALA A 257 -4.77 9.71 -2.50
C ALA A 257 -4.76 8.18 -2.70
N TYR A 258 -5.09 7.70 -3.90
CA TYR A 258 -5.10 6.27 -4.22
C TYR A 258 -3.85 5.92 -5.03
N LEU A 259 -3.07 5.00 -4.50
CA LEU A 259 -1.74 4.66 -4.99
C LEU A 259 -1.66 3.16 -5.20
N THR A 260 -1.39 2.75 -6.44
CA THR A 260 -1.11 1.35 -6.78
C THR A 260 0.39 1.18 -6.90
N ASN A 261 0.96 0.32 -6.06
CA ASN A 261 2.33 -0.13 -6.18
C ASN A 261 2.37 -1.27 -7.20
N SER A 262 3.33 -1.18 -8.13
CA SER A 262 3.52 -2.20 -9.16
C SER A 262 3.91 -3.54 -8.54
N SER A 263 4.03 -4.55 -9.39
CA SER A 263 4.52 -5.85 -8.94
C SER A 263 6.03 -5.80 -8.67
N ALA A 264 6.42 -6.31 -7.51
CA ALA A 264 7.80 -6.58 -7.14
C ALA A 264 8.33 -7.89 -7.77
N SER A 265 7.78 -8.28 -8.93
CA SER A 265 8.25 -9.42 -9.71
C SER A 265 7.97 -9.28 -11.21
N LEU A 266 6.72 -9.36 -11.64
CA LEU A 266 6.33 -9.31 -13.05
C LEU A 266 5.23 -8.26 -13.25
N SER A 267 5.62 -7.13 -13.81
CA SER A 267 4.72 -6.05 -14.19
C SER A 267 3.86 -6.36 -15.42
N ARG A 268 2.93 -5.47 -15.74
CA ARG A 268 2.03 -5.52 -16.90
C ARG A 268 1.93 -4.13 -17.54
N PRO A 269 1.62 -4.05 -18.84
CA PRO A 269 1.32 -2.78 -19.49
C PRO A 269 0.22 -2.01 -18.76
N VAL A 270 0.30 -0.68 -18.81
CA VAL A 270 -0.78 0.21 -18.35
C VAL A 270 -1.96 0.10 -19.34
N ALA A 271 -3.19 0.17 -18.83
CA ALA A 271 -4.38 0.23 -19.67
C ALA A 271 -4.39 1.53 -20.51
N THR A 272 -5.00 1.51 -21.70
CA THR A 272 -5.05 2.67 -22.60
C THR A 272 -6.16 3.67 -22.20
N ASP A 273 -6.00 4.94 -22.59
CA ASP A 273 -6.91 6.05 -22.22
C ASP A 273 -8.38 5.84 -22.66
N GLU A 274 -8.63 5.05 -23.71
CA GLU A 274 -10.01 4.71 -24.12
C GLU A 274 -10.75 3.87 -23.07
N GLN A 275 -10.03 3.11 -22.26
CA GLN A 275 -10.59 2.33 -21.14
C GLN A 275 -10.74 3.18 -19.86
N ALA A 276 -10.19 4.40 -19.87
CA ALA A 276 -10.24 5.38 -18.77
C ALA A 276 -11.39 6.39 -18.93
N ALA A 277 -11.95 6.53 -20.13
CA ALA A 277 -12.93 7.54 -20.47
C ALA A 277 -14.24 7.39 -19.67
N GLY A 278 -14.72 8.49 -19.08
CA GLY A 278 -16.00 8.55 -18.36
C GLY A 278 -15.93 8.20 -16.86
N THR A 279 -14.73 8.01 -16.32
CA THR A 279 -14.52 7.83 -14.86
C THR A 279 -14.41 9.19 -14.15
N ASN A 280 -14.82 9.27 -12.88
CA ASN A 280 -14.60 10.44 -12.02
C ASN A 280 -13.17 10.48 -11.43
N MET A 281 -12.22 9.93 -12.18
CA MET A 281 -10.84 9.71 -11.78
C MET A 281 -9.90 10.42 -12.75
N ASN A 282 -8.74 10.82 -12.26
CA ASN A 282 -7.65 11.37 -13.06
C ASN A 282 -6.34 10.64 -12.73
N THR A 283 -5.66 10.11 -13.76
CA THR A 283 -4.33 9.54 -13.61
C THR A 283 -3.31 10.65 -13.49
N LEU A 284 -2.66 10.76 -12.33
CA LEU A 284 -1.54 11.69 -12.13
C LEU A 284 -0.21 11.07 -12.59
N PHE A 285 -0.09 9.74 -12.46
CA PHE A 285 1.06 8.99 -12.92
C PHE A 285 0.68 7.53 -13.18
N SER A 286 1.32 6.90 -14.18
CA SER A 286 1.27 5.46 -14.38
C SER A 286 2.54 4.94 -15.06
N SER A 287 2.98 3.74 -14.71
CA SER A 287 4.14 3.10 -15.35
C SER A 287 4.04 1.58 -15.32
N ASP A 288 4.41 0.93 -16.43
CA ASP A 288 4.46 -0.53 -16.57
C ASP A 288 5.73 -1.17 -16.01
N ARG A 289 6.57 -0.40 -15.32
CA ARG A 289 7.79 -0.88 -14.67
C ARG A 289 7.46 -1.71 -13.44
N SER A 290 8.21 -2.79 -13.22
CA SER A 290 8.24 -3.52 -11.95
C SER A 290 9.03 -2.73 -10.91
N GLY A 291 8.72 -2.93 -9.62
CA GLY A 291 9.37 -2.17 -8.56
C GLY A 291 8.62 -2.18 -7.23
N PHE A 292 8.88 -1.15 -6.42
CA PHE A 292 8.32 -0.94 -5.09
C PHE A 292 8.14 0.56 -4.79
N MET A 293 7.46 0.91 -3.70
CA MET A 293 7.41 2.28 -3.21
C MET A 293 8.34 2.47 -2.02
N LEU A 294 9.07 3.59 -1.99
CA LEU A 294 9.73 4.11 -0.79
C LEU A 294 8.84 5.19 -0.18
N CYS A 295 8.43 5.01 1.07
CA CYS A 295 7.68 5.97 1.85
C CYS A 295 8.60 6.62 2.88
N SER A 296 8.63 7.95 2.91
CA SER A 296 9.51 8.76 3.75
C SER A 296 8.69 9.80 4.49
N VAL A 297 8.88 9.91 5.80
CA VAL A 297 8.17 10.83 6.68
C VAL A 297 9.17 11.78 7.32
N GLU A 298 8.89 13.07 7.22
CA GLU A 298 9.72 14.17 7.74
C GLU A 298 8.78 15.22 8.36
N HIS A 299 8.67 15.27 9.69
CA HIS A 299 7.75 16.16 10.40
C HIS A 299 6.34 16.17 9.76
N HIS A 300 5.96 17.28 9.13
CA HIS A 300 4.67 17.47 8.47
C HIS A 300 4.68 17.18 6.97
N ARG A 301 5.64 16.40 6.47
CA ARG A 301 5.73 15.97 5.06
C ARG A 301 5.75 14.45 4.97
N PHE A 302 4.90 13.92 4.09
CA PHE A 302 4.91 12.52 3.71
C PHE A 302 5.21 12.41 2.23
N THR A 303 6.31 11.74 1.89
CA THR A 303 6.77 11.55 0.50
C THR A 303 6.72 10.09 0.11
N ILE A 304 6.16 9.81 -1.06
CA ILE A 304 6.12 8.49 -1.68
C ILE A 304 6.86 8.57 -3.00
N GLN A 305 7.87 7.72 -3.17
CA GLN A 305 8.63 7.57 -4.41
C GLN A 305 8.34 6.20 -5.02
N PHE A 306 8.05 6.18 -6.32
CA PHE A 306 7.87 4.94 -7.06
C PHE A 306 9.21 4.54 -7.64
N ALA A 307 9.81 3.48 -7.09
CA ALA A 307 11.12 2.99 -7.49
C ALA A 307 10.96 1.84 -8.50
N ASP A 308 11.66 1.88 -9.63
CA ASP A 308 11.73 0.72 -10.50
C ASP A 308 12.69 -0.36 -9.96
N LYS A 309 12.73 -1.51 -10.65
CA LYS A 309 13.61 -2.63 -10.28
C LYS A 309 15.09 -2.30 -10.14
N ASP A 310 15.56 -1.22 -10.78
CA ASP A 310 16.96 -0.80 -10.77
C ASP A 310 17.20 0.30 -9.72
N GLY A 311 16.18 0.69 -8.94
CA GLY A 311 16.27 1.70 -7.89
C GLY A 311 16.12 3.14 -8.41
N ASN A 312 15.63 3.33 -9.64
CA ASN A 312 15.38 4.67 -10.18
C ASN A 312 14.03 5.20 -9.70
N SER A 313 14.01 6.45 -9.23
CA SER A 313 12.76 7.13 -8.91
C SER A 313 12.04 7.55 -10.20
N LEU A 314 10.91 6.90 -10.47
CA LEU A 314 10.07 7.17 -11.65
C LEU A 314 9.09 8.32 -11.41
N TYR A 315 8.67 8.47 -10.16
CA TYR A 315 7.65 9.42 -9.75
C TYR A 315 7.79 9.70 -8.26
N GLN A 316 7.54 10.94 -7.87
CA GLN A 316 7.50 11.36 -6.48
C GLN A 316 6.20 12.13 -6.21
N PHE A 317 5.52 11.77 -5.13
CA PHE A 317 4.37 12.49 -4.60
C PHE A 317 4.64 12.86 -3.14
N THR A 318 4.45 14.14 -2.81
CA THR A 318 4.58 14.64 -1.43
C THR A 318 3.27 15.30 -1.01
N LYS A 319 2.79 14.92 0.17
CA LYS A 319 1.69 15.60 0.88
C LYS A 319 2.27 16.31 2.10
N SER A 320 1.72 17.48 2.42
CA SER A 320 2.10 18.25 3.61
C SER A 320 0.88 18.54 4.49
N LYS A 321 1.08 18.59 5.80
CA LYS A 321 0.08 19.03 6.79
C LYS A 321 0.54 20.27 7.55
#